data_AF-A0A9X5X9G3-F1
#
_entry.id   AF-A0A9X5X9G3-F1
#
_cell.length_a   1.000
_cell.length_b   1.000
_cell.length_c   1.000
_cell.angle_alpha   90.00
_cell.angle_beta   90.00
_cell.angle_gamma   90.00
#
_symmetry.space_group_name_H-M   'P 1'
#
loop_
_entity.id
_entity.type
_entity.pdbx_description
1 polymer ?
#
loop_
_entity_poly.entity_id
_entity_poly.type
_entity_poly.pdbx_seq_one_letter_code
_entity_poly.pdbx_strand_id
1 'polypeptide(L)'
;MRERRAFQNARRAREFEAFVAGAAGRLLHAATLLTAEPPNANPRARRLLTLALAHTYASWDRLRGEDPYDRARQQLAVRFARGAWHQYG
;
A
#
# COMPACT_ATOMS: atom_id res chain seq x y z
N MET A 1 -0.40 -16.49 -26.33
CA MET A 1 -1.18 -15.46 -25.59
C MET A 1 -1.19 -15.66 -24.06
N ARG A 2 -1.44 -16.88 -23.53
CA ARG A 2 -1.45 -17.14 -22.06
C ARG A 2 -0.08 -17.03 -21.39
N GLU A 3 0.98 -17.56 -22.01
CA GLU A 3 2.35 -17.53 -21.46
C GLU A 3 2.87 -16.11 -21.27
N ARG A 4 2.61 -15.21 -22.23
CA ARG A 4 3.01 -13.80 -22.14
C ARG A 4 2.34 -13.09 -20.96
N ARG A 5 1.07 -13.42 -20.64
CA ARG A 5 0.38 -12.87 -19.46
C ARG A 5 0.95 -13.42 -18.15
N ALA A 6 1.26 -14.71 -18.10
CA ALA A 6 1.86 -15.34 -16.93
C ALA A 6 3.24 -14.74 -16.60
N PHE A 7 4.07 -14.54 -17.63
CA PHE A 7 5.38 -13.90 -17.48
C PHE A 7 5.27 -12.46 -16.97
N GLN A 8 4.35 -11.66 -17.53
CA GLN A 8 4.12 -10.27 -17.08
C GLN A 8 3.62 -10.21 -15.63
N ASN A 9 2.73 -11.13 -15.24
CA ASN A 9 2.26 -11.23 -13.85
C ASN A 9 3.40 -11.60 -12.88
N ALA A 10 4.27 -12.55 -13.26
CA ALA A 10 5.41 -12.93 -12.43
C ALA A 10 6.42 -11.78 -12.28
N ARG A 11 6.67 -11.04 -13.36
CA ARG A 11 7.52 -9.84 -13.33
C ARG A 11 6.93 -8.76 -12.43
N ARG A 12 5.64 -8.43 -12.61
CA ARG A 12 4.90 -7.48 -11.77
C ARG A 12 4.98 -7.84 -10.29
N ALA A 13 4.77 -9.11 -9.96
CA ALA A 13 4.82 -9.59 -8.58
C ALA A 13 6.21 -9.34 -7.97
N ARG A 14 7.28 -9.69 -8.69
CA ARG A 14 8.67 -9.48 -8.22
C ARG A 14 9.02 -8.00 -8.05
N GLU A 15 8.64 -7.15 -9.01
CA GLU A 15 8.86 -5.70 -8.91
C GLU A 15 8.12 -5.11 -7.71
N PHE A 16 6.89 -5.55 -7.48
CA PHE A 16 6.11 -5.14 -6.31
C PHE A 16 6.71 -5.64 -4.99
N GLU A 17 7.16 -6.90 -4.93
CA GLU A 17 7.83 -7.47 -3.77
C GLU A 17 9.10 -6.69 -3.41
N ALA A 18 9.93 -6.35 -4.41
CA ALA A 18 11.12 -5.53 -4.21
C ALA A 18 10.78 -4.13 -3.66
N PHE A 19 9.73 -3.51 -4.20
CA PHE A 19 9.20 -2.26 -3.67
C PHE A 19 8.76 -2.40 -2.20
N VAL A 20 7.94 -3.40 -1.89
CA VAL A 20 7.45 -3.64 -0.53
C VAL A 20 8.61 -3.89 0.44
N ALA A 21 9.61 -4.67 0.05
CA ALA A 21 10.80 -4.92 0.86
C ALA A 21 11.54 -3.61 1.21
N GLY A 22 11.62 -2.65 0.27
CA GLY A 22 12.29 -1.37 0.49
C GLY A 22 11.44 -0.27 1.15
N ALA A 23 10.11 -0.37 1.10
CA ALA A 23 9.20 0.71 1.49
C ALA A 23 8.27 0.38 2.66
N ALA A 24 8.00 -0.90 2.95
CA ALA A 24 6.98 -1.32 3.91
C ALA A 24 7.23 -0.75 5.32
N GLY A 25 8.48 -0.70 5.77
CA GLY A 25 8.83 -0.13 7.08
C GLY A 25 8.43 1.35 7.20
N ARG A 26 8.77 2.17 6.19
CA ARG A 26 8.40 3.60 6.18
C ARG A 26 6.90 3.80 6.07
N LEU A 27 6.21 2.99 5.26
CA LEU A 27 4.76 3.06 5.10
C LEU A 27 4.02 2.60 6.36
N LEU A 28 4.53 1.59 7.07
CA LEU A 28 3.98 1.14 8.35
C LEU A 28 4.17 2.19 9.44
N HIS A 29 5.34 2.85 9.47
CA HIS A 29 5.58 3.96 10.38
C HIS A 29 4.57 5.09 10.15
N ALA A 30 4.36 5.50 8.89
CA ALA A 30 3.35 6.51 8.55
C ALA A 30 1.93 6.08 8.96
N ALA A 31 1.57 4.81 8.72
CA ALA A 31 0.26 4.27 9.13
C ALA A 31 0.07 4.30 10.65
N THR A 32 1.12 4.00 11.40
CA THR A 32 1.13 4.02 12.88
C THR A 32 0.91 5.44 13.40
N LEU A 33 1.57 6.43 12.79
CA LEU A 33 1.37 7.84 13.13
C LEU A 33 -0.07 8.29 12.84
N LEU A 34 -0.64 7.89 11.71
CA LEU A 34 -2.02 8.22 11.36
C LEU A 34 -3.03 7.58 12.33
N THR A 35 -2.83 6.33 12.74
CA THR A 35 -3.78 5.64 13.63
C THR A 35 -3.55 5.91 15.12
N ALA A 36 -2.50 6.63 15.47
CA ALA A 36 -2.08 6.91 16.85
C ALA A 36 -1.92 5.64 17.72
N GLU A 37 -1.48 4.54 17.12
CA GLU A 37 -1.23 3.28 17.82
C GLU A 37 0.24 3.16 18.27
N PRO A 38 0.54 2.40 19.34
CA PRO A 38 1.92 2.07 19.70
C PRO A 38 2.62 1.31 18.56
N PRO A 39 3.91 1.58 18.25
CA PRO A 39 4.62 0.93 17.14
C PRO A 39 4.65 -0.59 17.18
N ASN A 40 4.59 -1.19 18.37
CA ASN A 40 4.59 -2.63 18.61
C ASN A 40 3.18 -3.24 18.76
N ALA A 41 2.13 -2.42 18.77
CA ALA A 41 0.74 -2.83 18.98
C ALA A 41 -0.21 -2.00 18.09
N ASN A 42 -0.05 -2.11 16.77
CA ASN A 42 -0.73 -1.28 15.76
C ASN A 42 -1.59 -2.07 14.75
N PRO A 43 -2.59 -2.86 15.22
CA PRO A 43 -3.44 -3.66 14.33
C PRO A 43 -4.19 -2.82 13.29
N ARG A 44 -4.63 -1.59 13.61
CA ARG A 44 -5.33 -0.73 12.64
C ARG A 44 -4.37 -0.20 11.58
N ALA A 45 -3.15 0.20 11.96
CA ALA A 45 -2.10 0.64 11.04
C ALA A 45 -1.73 -0.46 10.05
N ARG A 46 -1.55 -1.69 10.55
CA ARG A 46 -1.25 -2.87 9.71
C ARG A 46 -2.38 -3.13 8.72
N ARG A 47 -3.64 -3.11 9.19
CA ARG A 47 -4.81 -3.28 8.32
C ARG A 47 -4.90 -2.18 7.25
N LEU A 48 -4.70 -0.94 7.64
CA LEU A 48 -4.71 0.22 6.74
C LEU A 48 -3.63 0.08 5.66
N LEU A 49 -2.41 -0.28 6.06
CA LEU A 49 -1.29 -0.51 5.14
C LEU A 49 -1.59 -1.65 4.17
N THR A 50 -2.09 -2.79 4.66
CA THR A 50 -2.45 -3.92 3.79
C THR A 50 -3.44 -3.51 2.71
N LEU A 51 -4.48 -2.73 3.06
CA LEU A 51 -5.46 -2.26 2.08
C LEU A 51 -4.88 -1.26 1.08
N ALA A 52 -3.97 -0.38 1.51
CA ALA A 52 -3.28 0.56 0.64
C ALA A 52 -2.34 -0.17 -0.34
N LEU A 53 -1.57 -1.15 0.15
CA LEU A 53 -0.69 -1.99 -0.66
C LEU A 53 -1.47 -2.86 -1.66
N ALA A 54 -2.59 -3.46 -1.25
CA ALA A 54 -3.45 -4.22 -2.16
C ALA A 54 -3.98 -3.36 -3.32
N HIS A 55 -4.37 -2.11 -3.03
CA HIS A 55 -4.80 -1.18 -4.08
C HIS A 55 -3.64 -0.77 -5.00
N THR A 56 -2.48 -0.44 -4.40
CA THR A 56 -1.27 -0.10 -5.16
C THR A 56 -0.85 -1.24 -6.07
N TYR A 57 -0.88 -2.47 -5.56
CA TYR A 57 -0.65 -3.67 -6.35
C TYR A 57 -1.65 -3.78 -7.49
N ALA A 58 -2.96 -3.63 -7.23
CA ALA A 58 -3.99 -3.72 -8.27
C ALA A 58 -3.80 -2.68 -9.39
N SER A 59 -3.25 -1.51 -9.08
CA SER A 59 -2.92 -0.45 -10.04
C SER A 59 -1.50 -0.50 -10.60
N TRP A 60 -0.67 -1.49 -10.23
CA TRP A 60 0.78 -1.49 -10.50
C TRP A 60 1.16 -1.23 -11.96
N ASP A 61 0.52 -1.94 -12.90
CA ASP A 61 0.82 -1.80 -14.33
C ASP A 61 0.43 -0.42 -14.90
N ARG A 62 -0.39 0.35 -14.17
CA ARG A 62 -0.89 1.66 -14.58
C ARG A 62 -0.07 2.82 -14.01
N LEU A 63 0.95 2.57 -13.18
CA LEU A 63 1.70 3.64 -12.54
C LEU A 63 2.46 4.56 -13.51
N ARG A 64 2.63 4.24 -14.81
CA ARG A 64 3.16 5.15 -15.87
C ARG A 64 4.34 6.07 -15.48
N GLY A 65 5.25 5.61 -14.60
CA GLY A 65 6.41 6.39 -14.13
C GLY A 65 6.16 7.25 -12.88
N GLU A 66 4.96 7.22 -12.30
CA GLU A 66 4.69 7.71 -10.95
C GLU A 66 5.54 6.96 -9.92
N ASP A 67 5.98 7.66 -8.87
CA ASP A 67 6.69 7.02 -7.76
C ASP A 67 5.73 6.08 -7.00
N PRO A 68 6.04 4.76 -6.95
CA PRO A 68 5.24 3.79 -6.21
C PRO A 68 5.09 4.11 -4.72
N TYR A 69 6.10 4.75 -4.11
CA TYR A 69 6.06 5.12 -2.70
C TYR A 69 5.03 6.24 -2.46
N ASP A 70 5.08 7.31 -3.25
CA ASP A 70 4.12 8.41 -3.18
C ASP A 70 2.69 7.92 -3.44
N ARG A 71 2.50 7.03 -4.43
CA ARG A 71 1.19 6.46 -4.72
C ARG A 71 0.65 5.65 -3.54
N ALA A 72 1.48 4.78 -2.95
CA ALA A 72 1.09 4.00 -1.77
C ALA A 72 0.78 4.90 -0.57
N ARG A 73 1.58 5.95 -0.34
CA ARG A 73 1.37 6.94 0.73
C ARG A 73 0.07 7.71 0.54
N GLN A 74 -0.26 8.12 -0.68
CA GLN A 74 -1.53 8.78 -0.98
C GLN A 74 -2.73 7.86 -0.71
N GLN A 75 -2.63 6.59 -1.13
CA GLN A 75 -3.68 5.60 -0.86
C GLN A 75 -3.89 5.34 0.64
N LEU A 76 -2.81 5.37 1.42
CA LEU A 76 -2.84 5.28 2.87
C LEU A 76 -3.64 6.46 3.47
N ALA A 77 -3.29 7.70 3.08
CA ALA A 77 -3.94 8.91 3.57
C ALA A 77 -5.44 8.97 3.20
N VAL A 78 -5.79 8.66 1.95
CA VAL A 78 -7.19 8.65 1.48
C VAL A 78 -8.02 7.63 2.25
N ARG A 79 -7.49 6.43 2.48
CA ARG A 79 -8.20 5.40 3.25
C ARG A 79 -8.36 5.77 4.71
N PHE A 80 -7.32 6.33 5.32
CA PHE A 80 -7.40 6.81 6.69
C PHE A 80 -8.48 7.88 6.84
N ALA A 81 -8.47 8.90 5.97
CA ALA A 81 -9.48 9.96 5.98
C ALA A 81 -10.90 9.39 5.83
N ARG A 82 -11.13 8.51 4.85
CA ARG A 82 -12.45 7.87 4.66
C ARG A 82 -12.89 7.05 5.88
N GLY A 83 -11.97 6.30 6.50
CA GLY A 83 -12.27 5.50 7.69
C GLY A 83 -12.55 6.35 8.94
N ALA A 84 -11.84 7.47 9.11
CA ALA A 84 -12.04 8.40 10.22
C ALA A 84 -13.41 9.09 10.13
N TRP A 85 -13.87 9.44 8.92
CA TRP A 85 -15.16 10.08 8.73
C TRP A 85 -16.33 9.18 9.14
N HIS A 86 -16.20 7.85 9.03
CA HIS A 86 -17.21 6.90 9.50
C HIS A 86 -17.25 6.72 11.03
N GLN A 87 -16.30 7.27 11.79
CA GLN A 87 -16.32 7.21 13.26
C GLN A 87 -16.89 8.49 13.92
N TYR A 88 -17.10 9.56 13.14
CA TYR A 88 -17.58 10.86 13.64
C TYR A 88 -18.87 11.36 12.97
N GLY A 89 -19.48 10.57 12.09
CA GLY A 89 -20.82 10.82 11.52
C GLY A 89 -21.80 9.77 12.01
#